data_AF-X1D5M1-F1
#
_entry.id   AF-X1D5M1-F1
#
_cell.length_a   1.000
_cell.length_b   1.000
_cell.length_c   1.000
_cell.angle_alpha   90.00
_cell.angle_beta   90.00
_cell.angle_gamma   90.00
#
_symmetry.space_group_name_H-M   'P 1'
#
loop_
_entity.id
_entity.type
_entity.pdbx_description
1 polymer ?
#
loop_
_entity_poly.entity_id
_entity_poly.type
_entity_poly.pdbx_seq_one_letter_code
_entity_poly.pdbx_strand_id
1 'polypeptide(L)'
;MIYEDEKFLIPRGLKHRYFNFDDEPIEFLLAVASWKNSNSIIQSREDENRAKDEPELGLSIPSWQGKYPFSPEEKKPAVLRKQDAISMIYGREPDEIRCYIYISTDEITLSDYWICPGAKFSPPDIHTGDEFYYVRKGTLILTNPDTGRTYEIKKDEAFLIPKNIWHQGFNFGN
;
A
#
# COMPACT_ATOMS: atom_id res chain seq x y z
N MET A 1 22.03 0.83 11.71
CA MET A 1 21.59 -0.57 11.87
C MET A 1 20.10 -0.59 11.63
N ILE A 2 19.64 -1.50 10.77
CA ILE A 2 18.22 -1.75 10.49
C ILE A 2 17.95 -3.12 11.10
N TYR A 3 16.94 -3.23 11.94
CA TYR A 3 16.60 -4.47 12.66
C TYR A 3 15.45 -5.21 11.99
N GLU A 4 15.16 -6.43 12.46
CA GLU A 4 14.02 -7.23 12.02
C GLU A 4 12.72 -6.39 12.06
N ASP A 5 11.87 -6.57 11.04
CA ASP A 5 10.63 -5.82 10.81
C ASP A 5 10.74 -4.31 10.52
N GLU A 6 11.92 -3.70 10.65
CA GLU A 6 12.16 -2.33 10.23
C GLU A 6 12.21 -2.25 8.69
N LYS A 7 11.61 -1.19 8.15
CA LYS A 7 11.65 -0.90 6.71
C LYS A 7 12.61 0.27 6.49
N PHE A 8 13.22 0.34 5.31
CA PHE A 8 14.13 1.43 4.97
C PHE A 8 13.78 2.02 3.61
N LEU A 9 13.65 3.34 3.57
CA LEU A 9 13.42 4.09 2.33
C LEU A 9 14.71 4.79 1.90
N ILE A 10 15.07 4.58 0.64
CA ILE A 10 16.06 5.40 -0.05
C ILE A 10 15.36 6.19 -1.16
N PRO A 11 15.22 7.51 -0.98
CA PRO A 11 14.67 8.36 -2.02
C PRO A 11 15.43 8.28 -3.33
N ARG A 12 14.69 8.47 -4.43
CA ARG A 12 15.23 8.58 -5.78
C ARG A 12 16.40 9.57 -5.82
N GLY A 13 17.47 9.17 -6.52
CA GLY A 13 18.64 10.02 -6.78
C GLY A 13 19.71 9.99 -5.69
N LEU A 14 19.46 9.36 -4.54
CA LEU A 14 20.46 9.24 -3.49
C LEU A 14 21.38 8.03 -3.72
N LYS A 15 22.69 8.32 -3.74
CA LYS A 15 23.72 7.27 -3.74
C LYS A 15 23.69 6.52 -2.41
N HIS A 16 23.76 5.21 -2.45
CA HIS A 16 23.70 4.35 -1.27
C HIS A 16 24.53 3.07 -1.45
N ARG A 17 24.89 2.44 -0.34
CA ARG A 17 25.65 1.18 -0.26
C ARG A 17 25.22 0.44 1.02
N TYR A 18 25.22 -0.89 0.96
CA TYR A 18 24.87 -1.76 2.08
C TYR A 18 26.08 -2.58 2.53
N PHE A 19 26.13 -2.89 3.82
CA PHE A 19 27.12 -3.78 4.43
C PHE A 19 26.37 -4.68 5.42
N ASN A 20 26.61 -5.99 5.35
CA ASN A 20 26.19 -6.92 6.40
C ASN A 20 27.28 -6.94 7.48
N PHE A 21 26.89 -6.71 8.73
CA PHE A 21 27.81 -6.71 9.88
C PHE A 21 27.68 -7.96 10.75
N ASP A 22 26.76 -8.87 10.41
CA ASP A 22 26.52 -10.12 11.13
C ASP A 22 27.31 -11.28 10.51
N ASP A 23 27.56 -12.33 11.31
CA ASP A 23 28.20 -13.57 10.86
C ASP A 23 27.23 -14.49 10.08
N GLU A 24 25.94 -14.13 10.01
CA GLU A 24 24.87 -14.84 9.31
C GLU A 24 24.34 -14.05 8.09
N PRO A 25 23.78 -14.71 7.06
CA PRO A 25 23.16 -14.01 5.93
C PRO A 25 21.98 -13.13 6.36
N ILE A 26 21.89 -11.93 5.81
CA ILE A 26 20.69 -11.08 5.92
C ILE A 26 19.75 -11.33 4.73
N GLU A 27 18.48 -11.55 5.03
CA GLU A 27 17.41 -11.61 4.03
C GLU A 27 16.59 -10.32 4.12
N PHE A 28 16.40 -9.63 2.99
CA PHE A 28 15.54 -8.46 2.92
C PHE A 28 14.87 -8.37 1.55
N LEU A 29 13.62 -7.88 1.55
CA LEU A 29 12.87 -7.61 0.34
C LEU A 29 13.18 -6.18 -0.14
N LEU A 30 13.67 -6.05 -1.37
CA LEU A 30 13.86 -4.76 -2.04
C LEU A 30 12.72 -4.53 -3.04
N ALA A 31 12.01 -3.42 -2.88
CA ALA A 31 11.08 -2.92 -3.89
C ALA A 31 11.57 -1.56 -4.40
N VAL A 32 11.58 -1.39 -5.72
CA VAL A 32 11.93 -0.13 -6.39
C VAL A 32 10.69 0.37 -7.11
N ALA A 33 10.01 1.36 -6.54
CA ALA A 33 8.97 2.07 -7.27
C ALA A 33 9.62 3.05 -8.25
N SER A 34 9.18 3.02 -9.51
CA SER A 34 9.44 4.08 -10.46
C SER A 34 8.13 4.78 -10.76
N TRP A 35 7.99 6.03 -10.35
CA TRP A 35 6.85 6.85 -10.68
C TRP A 35 7.23 8.02 -11.57
N LYS A 36 6.30 8.36 -12.45
CA LYS A 36 6.22 9.66 -13.11
C LYS A 36 4.74 10.00 -13.18
N ASN A 37 4.37 11.07 -12.47
CA ASN A 37 3.07 11.72 -12.50
C ASN A 37 1.86 10.80 -12.24
N SER A 38 1.41 10.76 -10.99
CA SER A 38 -0.03 10.70 -10.79
C SER A 38 -0.43 11.58 -9.61
N ASN A 39 -1.41 12.43 -9.87
CA ASN A 39 -2.37 12.79 -8.85
C ASN A 39 -3.36 11.63 -8.80
N SER A 40 -3.44 10.86 -7.70
CA SER A 40 -4.69 10.35 -7.12
C SER A 40 -4.53 9.08 -6.27
N ILE A 41 -5.12 9.11 -5.07
CA ILE A 41 -5.98 8.01 -4.63
C ILE A 41 -7.34 8.29 -5.29
N ILE A 42 -7.82 7.43 -6.19
CA ILE A 42 -9.22 7.46 -6.64
C ILE A 42 -9.94 6.36 -5.87
N GLN A 43 -10.35 6.63 -4.63
CA GLN A 43 -11.41 5.84 -4.02
C GLN A 43 -12.70 6.16 -4.78
N SER A 44 -13.27 5.17 -5.46
CA SER A 44 -14.60 5.17 -6.10
C SER A 44 -15.05 6.52 -6.70
N ARG A 45 -14.82 6.72 -8.00
CA ARG A 45 -15.56 7.67 -8.85
C ARG A 45 -16.44 6.96 -9.90
N GLU A 46 -16.81 5.71 -9.67
CA GLU A 46 -17.81 5.02 -10.49
C GLU A 46 -19.21 5.55 -10.08
N ASP A 47 -19.99 6.23 -10.92
CA ASP A 47 -19.99 6.32 -12.38
C ASP A 47 -20.37 7.74 -12.83
N GLU A 48 -19.87 8.29 -13.94
CA GLU A 48 -20.47 9.52 -14.50
C GLU A 48 -21.97 9.36 -14.85
N ASN A 49 -22.47 8.12 -14.93
CA ASN A 49 -23.89 7.80 -15.15
C ASN A 49 -24.66 7.33 -13.89
N ARG A 50 -24.02 7.16 -12.72
CA ARG A 50 -24.62 6.70 -11.44
C ARG A 50 -24.32 7.66 -10.28
N ALA A 51 -23.33 8.53 -10.43
CA ALA A 51 -22.96 9.59 -9.50
C ALA A 51 -23.89 10.81 -9.55
N LYS A 52 -25.01 10.75 -10.27
CA LYS A 52 -25.97 11.88 -10.29
C LYS A 52 -26.75 12.04 -8.99
N ASP A 53 -26.79 11.00 -8.15
CA ASP A 53 -27.63 10.95 -6.96
C ASP A 53 -26.86 10.69 -5.63
N GLU A 54 -25.51 10.66 -5.64
CA GLU A 54 -24.72 10.53 -4.40
C GLU A 54 -24.06 11.86 -4.01
N PRO A 55 -24.10 12.26 -2.73
CA PRO A 55 -23.51 13.53 -2.29
C PRO A 55 -21.99 13.51 -2.48
N GLU A 56 -21.45 14.56 -3.11
CA GLU A 56 -20.00 14.80 -3.18
C GLU A 56 -19.42 14.80 -1.76
N LEU A 57 -18.81 13.68 -1.37
CA LEU A 57 -18.03 13.61 -0.14
C LEU A 57 -16.78 14.47 -0.35
N GLY A 58 -16.75 15.62 0.33
CA GLY A 58 -15.59 16.49 0.47
C GLY A 58 -14.45 15.81 1.25
N LEU A 59 -13.98 14.66 0.79
CA LEU A 59 -12.78 13.99 1.27
C LEU A 59 -11.59 14.82 0.79
N SER A 60 -11.14 15.72 1.65
CA SER A 60 -9.87 16.39 1.47
C SER A 60 -8.76 15.35 1.48
N ILE A 61 -7.84 15.46 0.51
CA ILE A 61 -6.62 14.66 0.48
C ILE A 61 -5.91 14.84 1.83
N PRO A 62 -5.61 13.76 2.57
CA PRO A 62 -4.95 13.88 3.85
C PRO A 62 -3.64 14.66 3.74
N SER A 63 -3.36 15.52 4.72
CA SER A 63 -2.19 16.42 4.68
C SER A 63 -0.83 15.70 4.59
N TRP A 64 -0.79 14.43 5.01
CA TRP A 64 0.38 13.57 4.96
C TRP A 64 0.61 12.91 3.59
N GLN A 65 -0.40 12.86 2.74
CA GLN A 65 -0.30 12.15 1.46
C GLN A 65 0.71 12.85 0.55
N GLY A 66 1.68 12.09 0.05
CA GLY A 66 2.80 12.60 -0.76
C GLY A 66 3.88 13.35 0.04
N LYS A 67 3.77 13.43 1.36
CA LYS A 67 4.65 14.22 2.24
C LYS A 67 5.14 13.47 3.47
N TYR A 68 5.08 12.14 3.48
CA TYR A 68 5.48 11.32 4.62
C TYR A 68 6.54 10.28 4.22
N PRO A 69 7.65 10.12 4.97
CA PRO A 69 7.95 10.74 6.27
C PRO A 69 8.62 12.13 6.20
N PHE A 70 8.78 12.69 5.01
CA PHE A 70 9.34 14.02 4.77
C PHE A 70 8.63 14.66 3.58
N SER A 71 8.74 15.99 3.46
CA SER A 71 8.24 16.71 2.29
C SER A 71 9.05 16.38 1.03
N PRO A 72 8.48 16.51 -0.19
CA PRO A 72 9.20 16.28 -1.45
C PRO A 72 10.51 17.07 -1.60
N GLU A 73 10.61 18.22 -0.91
CA GLU A 73 11.77 19.12 -0.96
C GLU A 73 12.91 18.66 -0.01
N GLU A 74 12.62 17.76 0.93
CA GLU A 74 13.51 17.36 2.04
C GLU A 74 13.86 15.87 2.00
N LYS A 75 13.98 15.31 0.79
CA LYS A 75 14.27 13.89 0.55
C LYS A 75 15.55 13.46 1.29
N LYS A 76 15.42 12.47 2.17
CA LYS A 76 16.53 11.87 2.92
C LYS A 76 16.30 10.37 3.17
N PRO A 77 17.34 9.55 3.34
CA PRO A 77 17.17 8.17 3.76
C PRO A 77 16.58 8.11 5.16
N ALA A 78 15.67 7.16 5.41
CA ALA A 78 14.97 7.04 6.69
C ALA A 78 14.70 5.58 7.06
N VAL A 79 14.91 5.26 8.34
CA VAL A 79 14.41 4.03 8.96
C VAL A 79 12.94 4.25 9.33
N LEU A 80 12.08 3.31 8.96
CA LEU A 80 10.64 3.41 9.11
C LEU A 80 10.19 2.36 10.12
N ARG A 81 9.69 2.85 11.27
CA ARG A 81 9.23 2.01 12.37
C ARG A 81 7.71 2.03 12.44
N LYS A 82 7.14 0.89 12.82
CA LYS A 82 5.68 0.76 12.97
C LYS A 82 5.09 1.76 13.97
N GLN A 83 5.82 2.07 15.04
CA GLN A 83 5.40 3.02 16.06
C GLN A 83 5.31 4.47 15.56
N ASP A 84 6.05 4.81 14.50
CA ASP A 84 6.06 6.16 13.92
C ASP A 84 5.05 6.27 12.76
N ALA A 85 4.59 5.13 12.21
CA ALA A 85 3.72 5.05 11.06
C ALA A 85 2.33 5.65 11.31
N ILE A 86 1.72 6.18 10.26
CA ILE A 86 0.35 6.70 10.34
C ILE A 86 -0.60 5.52 10.48
N SER A 87 -1.24 5.40 11.65
CA SER A 87 -2.30 4.40 11.89
C SER A 87 -3.62 4.90 11.33
N MET A 88 -4.24 4.13 10.44
CA MET A 88 -5.55 4.45 9.88
C MET A 88 -6.47 3.23 9.79
N ILE A 89 -7.75 3.51 9.70
CA ILE A 89 -8.77 2.55 9.25
C ILE A 89 -9.00 2.83 7.76
N TYR A 90 -8.93 1.79 6.95
CA TYR A 90 -9.08 1.85 5.50
C TYR A 90 -10.34 1.09 5.08
N GLY A 91 -11.09 1.65 4.15
CA GLY A 91 -12.37 1.13 3.68
C GLY A 91 -13.55 1.95 4.19
N ARG A 92 -14.75 1.37 4.08
CA ARG A 92 -16.02 1.94 4.55
C ARG A 92 -16.77 0.88 5.31
N GLU A 93 -17.53 1.30 6.32
CA GLU A 93 -18.39 0.39 7.06
C GLU A 93 -19.30 -0.43 6.11
N PRO A 94 -19.49 -1.73 6.37
CA PRO A 94 -18.93 -2.51 7.48
C PRO A 94 -17.55 -3.15 7.19
N ASP A 95 -17.02 -2.97 5.99
CA ASP A 95 -15.85 -3.67 5.45
C ASP A 95 -14.58 -2.81 5.59
N GLU A 96 -14.26 -2.46 6.83
CA GLU A 96 -13.09 -1.68 7.19
C GLU A 96 -11.95 -2.55 7.71
N ILE A 97 -10.72 -2.16 7.39
CA ILE A 97 -9.51 -2.87 7.81
C ILE A 97 -8.50 -1.91 8.45
N ARG A 98 -7.59 -2.46 9.24
CA ARG A 98 -6.49 -1.68 9.83
C ARG A 98 -5.35 -1.54 8.82
N CYS A 99 -4.80 -0.35 8.71
CA CYS A 99 -3.65 -0.04 7.87
C CYS A 99 -2.63 0.82 8.63
N TYR A 100 -1.33 0.60 8.39
CA TYR A 100 -0.29 1.57 8.75
C TYR A 100 0.44 2.05 7.51
N ILE A 101 0.54 3.37 7.33
CA ILE A 101 1.32 3.99 6.24
C ILE A 101 2.72 4.33 6.76
N TYR A 102 3.74 3.70 6.17
CA TYR A 102 5.15 3.96 6.47
C TYR A 102 5.76 4.98 5.51
N ILE A 103 5.28 5.00 4.26
CA ILE A 103 5.74 5.92 3.23
C ILE A 103 4.53 6.40 2.44
N SER A 104 4.46 7.69 2.18
CA SER A 104 3.61 8.29 1.16
C SER A 104 4.33 9.51 0.63
N THR A 105 5.17 9.33 -0.38
CA THR A 105 5.86 10.42 -1.08
C THR A 105 5.20 10.67 -2.44
N ASP A 106 5.74 11.62 -3.19
CA ASP A 106 5.43 11.89 -4.59
C ASP A 106 5.79 10.73 -5.55
N GLU A 107 6.45 9.68 -5.08
CA GLU A 107 7.06 8.63 -5.90
C GLU A 107 6.70 7.21 -5.42
N ILE A 108 6.41 7.00 -4.14
CA ILE A 108 6.11 5.68 -3.59
C ILE A 108 5.19 5.78 -2.37
N THR A 109 4.29 4.81 -2.25
CA THR A 109 3.55 4.55 -1.02
C THR A 109 3.90 3.15 -0.53
N LEU A 110 4.07 3.00 0.78
CA LEU A 110 4.31 1.72 1.44
C LEU A 110 3.48 1.64 2.71
N SER A 111 2.76 0.54 2.84
CA SER A 111 1.77 0.34 3.87
C SER A 111 1.65 -1.13 4.25
N ASP A 112 1.28 -1.40 5.49
CA ASP A 112 0.88 -2.74 5.95
C ASP A 112 -0.65 -2.76 6.09
N TYR A 113 -1.29 -3.83 5.62
CA TYR A 113 -2.74 -4.06 5.70
C TYR A 113 -3.04 -5.27 6.60
N TRP A 114 -4.04 -5.17 7.48
CA TRP A 114 -4.55 -6.29 8.29
C TRP A 114 -5.99 -6.59 7.94
N ILE A 115 -6.19 -7.68 7.20
CA ILE A 115 -7.51 -8.22 6.87
C ILE A 115 -7.77 -9.40 7.82
N CYS A 116 -8.68 -9.21 8.77
CA CYS A 116 -9.08 -10.26 9.71
C CYS A 116 -9.69 -11.47 8.98
N PRO A 117 -9.68 -12.68 9.58
CA PRO A 117 -10.44 -13.82 9.05
C PRO A 117 -11.91 -13.43 8.78
N GLY A 118 -12.43 -13.84 7.63
CA GLY A 118 -13.77 -13.52 7.15
C GLY A 118 -13.98 -12.10 6.64
N ALA A 119 -12.94 -11.24 6.66
CA ALA A 119 -13.05 -9.84 6.29
C ALA A 119 -12.52 -9.55 4.87
N LYS A 120 -12.93 -8.39 4.37
CA LYS A 120 -12.40 -7.71 3.17
C LYS A 120 -12.34 -6.22 3.43
N PHE A 121 -11.65 -5.48 2.58
CA PHE A 121 -11.86 -4.05 2.48
C PHE A 121 -12.89 -3.71 1.40
N SER A 122 -13.68 -2.66 1.61
CA SER A 122 -14.62 -2.12 0.62
C SER A 122 -14.60 -0.59 0.63
N PRO A 123 -14.81 0.11 -0.50
CA PRO A 123 -14.98 -0.43 -1.86
C PRO A 123 -13.71 -1.13 -2.38
N PRO A 124 -13.80 -1.90 -3.49
CA PRO A 124 -12.62 -2.28 -4.26
C PRO A 124 -11.78 -1.05 -4.61
N ASP A 125 -10.48 -1.25 -4.78
CA ASP A 125 -9.54 -0.15 -5.03
C ASP A 125 -8.98 -0.20 -6.45
N ILE A 126 -8.55 0.97 -6.92
CA ILE A 126 -7.88 1.18 -8.19
C ILE A 126 -6.86 2.31 -8.02
N HIS A 127 -5.66 2.06 -8.53
CA HIS A 127 -4.56 2.99 -8.40
C HIS A 127 -4.01 3.40 -9.76
N THR A 128 -3.58 4.66 -9.85
CA THR A 128 -3.06 5.25 -11.09
C THR A 128 -1.58 4.93 -11.33
N GLY A 129 -0.94 4.18 -10.43
CA GLY A 129 0.34 3.54 -10.65
C GLY A 129 0.30 2.05 -10.31
N ASP A 130 1.39 1.37 -10.61
CA ASP A 130 1.55 -0.04 -10.27
C ASP A 130 1.64 -0.19 -8.74
N GLU A 131 1.04 -1.26 -8.25
CA GLU A 131 1.05 -1.68 -6.86
C GLU A 131 1.54 -3.12 -6.80
N PHE A 132 2.15 -3.51 -5.68
CA PHE A 132 2.38 -4.92 -5.41
C PHE A 132 2.03 -5.23 -3.96
N TYR A 133 1.55 -6.45 -3.75
CA TYR A 133 1.39 -7.02 -2.42
C TYR A 133 2.46 -8.06 -2.17
N TYR A 134 2.95 -8.11 -0.95
CA TYR A 134 3.78 -9.18 -0.43
C TYR A 134 3.13 -9.74 0.84
N VAL A 135 2.74 -11.01 0.81
CA VAL A 135 1.99 -11.60 1.92
C VAL A 135 2.98 -12.08 2.99
N ARG A 136 3.04 -11.34 4.09
CA ARG A 136 3.91 -11.68 5.23
C ARG A 136 3.38 -12.84 6.09
N LYS A 137 2.06 -13.01 6.16
CA LYS A 137 1.37 -14.01 6.98
C LYS A 137 0.00 -14.33 6.40
N GLY A 138 -0.38 -15.61 6.47
CA GLY A 138 -1.69 -16.09 6.03
C GLY A 138 -1.76 -16.25 4.51
N THR A 139 -2.99 -16.19 4.00
CA THR A 139 -3.31 -16.28 2.57
C THR A 139 -4.22 -15.12 2.21
N LEU A 140 -3.87 -14.36 1.18
CA LEU A 140 -4.70 -13.32 0.61
C LEU A 140 -5.40 -13.87 -0.63
N ILE A 141 -6.71 -13.68 -0.71
CA ILE A 141 -7.46 -13.86 -1.95
C ILE A 141 -7.68 -12.48 -2.56
N LEU A 142 -7.09 -12.25 -3.73
CA LEU A 142 -7.23 -10.99 -4.47
C LEU A 142 -8.16 -11.20 -5.66
N THR A 143 -9.27 -10.47 -5.67
CA THR A 143 -10.28 -10.57 -6.73
C THR A 143 -10.33 -9.28 -7.53
N ASN A 144 -10.33 -9.38 -8.86
CA ASN A 144 -10.70 -8.28 -9.74
C ASN A 144 -12.24 -8.29 -9.88
N PRO A 145 -12.96 -7.29 -9.35
CA PRO A 145 -14.42 -7.29 -9.32
C PRO A 145 -15.06 -7.24 -10.71
N ASP A 146 -14.42 -6.56 -11.67
CA ASP A 146 -14.95 -6.42 -13.04
C ASP A 146 -14.98 -7.75 -13.81
N THR A 147 -13.94 -8.57 -13.62
CA THR A 147 -13.75 -9.81 -14.37
C THR A 147 -14.11 -11.06 -13.57
N GLY A 148 -14.25 -10.93 -12.25
CA GLY A 148 -14.39 -12.05 -11.31
C GLY A 148 -13.14 -12.91 -11.14
N ARG A 149 -12.03 -12.57 -11.82
CA ARG A 149 -10.77 -13.33 -11.69
C ARG A 149 -10.22 -13.19 -10.28
N THR A 150 -9.75 -14.31 -9.75
CA THR A 150 -9.28 -14.41 -8.38
C THR A 150 -7.93 -15.10 -8.31
N TYR A 151 -7.04 -14.59 -7.45
CA TYR A 151 -5.71 -15.12 -7.21
C TYR A 151 -5.55 -15.46 -5.73
N GLU A 152 -5.01 -16.64 -5.45
CA GLU A 152 -4.56 -17.03 -4.12
C GLU A 152 -3.09 -16.67 -3.98
N ILE A 153 -2.75 -15.86 -2.98
CA ILE A 153 -1.39 -15.38 -2.72
C ILE A 153 -1.03 -15.82 -1.30
N LYS A 154 -0.05 -16.71 -1.17
CA LYS A 154 0.36 -17.34 0.09
C LYS A 154 1.48 -16.55 0.76
N LYS A 155 1.75 -16.91 2.02
CA LYS A 155 2.91 -16.42 2.77
C LYS A 155 4.19 -16.51 1.91
N ASP A 156 4.95 -15.42 1.92
CA ASP A 156 6.22 -15.22 1.23
C ASP A 156 6.10 -15.13 -0.31
N GLU A 157 4.88 -14.92 -0.83
CA GLU A 157 4.63 -14.64 -2.25
C GLU A 157 4.32 -13.15 -2.48
N ALA A 158 4.68 -12.67 -3.68
CA ALA A 158 4.37 -11.34 -4.16
C ALA A 158 3.36 -11.38 -5.32
N PHE A 159 2.51 -10.36 -5.42
CA PHE A 159 1.56 -10.19 -6.51
C PHE A 159 1.63 -8.76 -7.05
N LEU A 160 1.82 -8.63 -8.37
CA LEU A 160 1.84 -7.34 -9.06
C LEU A 160 0.43 -6.98 -9.53
N ILE A 161 0.00 -5.77 -9.22
CA ILE A 161 -1.23 -5.15 -9.68
C ILE A 161 -0.82 -3.99 -10.60
N PRO A 162 -0.91 -4.15 -11.92
CA PRO A 162 -0.64 -3.06 -12.84
C PRO A 162 -1.58 -1.87 -12.58
N LYS A 163 -1.12 -0.67 -12.91
CA LYS A 163 -1.94 0.55 -12.85
C LYS A 163 -3.31 0.35 -13.50
N ASN A 164 -4.31 0.99 -12.93
CA ASN A 164 -5.69 0.99 -13.39
C ASN A 164 -6.34 -0.42 -13.44
N ILE A 165 -5.86 -1.36 -12.63
CA ILE A 165 -6.50 -2.65 -12.44
C ILE A 165 -7.25 -2.67 -11.13
N TRP A 166 -8.58 -2.84 -11.21
CA TRP A 166 -9.42 -3.05 -10.05
C TRP A 166 -9.03 -4.29 -9.27
N HIS A 167 -9.04 -4.17 -7.95
CA HIS A 167 -8.72 -5.27 -7.05
C HIS A 167 -9.42 -5.10 -5.70
N GLN A 168 -9.71 -6.23 -5.06
CA GLN A 168 -10.25 -6.30 -3.70
C GLN A 168 -9.62 -7.48 -2.97
N GLY A 169 -9.08 -7.22 -1.78
CA GLY A 169 -8.48 -8.24 -0.93
C GLY A 169 -9.49 -8.83 0.04
N PHE A 170 -9.50 -10.16 0.16
CA PHE A 170 -10.32 -10.92 1.09
C PHE A 170 -9.45 -11.94 1.85
N ASN A 171 -9.73 -12.14 3.13
CA ASN A 171 -9.19 -13.25 3.91
C ASN A 171 -10.32 -14.27 4.22
N PHE A 172 -10.37 -15.38 3.47
CA PHE A 172 -11.40 -16.42 3.62
C PHE A 172 -11.15 -17.40 4.79
N GLY A 173 -10.19 -17.08 5.66
CA GLY A 173 -10.02 -17.81 6.91
C GLY A 173 -11.22 -17.65 7.84
N ASN A 174 -11.34 -18.56 8.80
CA ASN A 174 -12.29 -18.52 9.90
C ASN A 174 -11.58 -18.23 11.22
#